data_AF-A0A914YNT2-F1
#
_entry.id   AF-A0A914YNT2-F1
#
_cell.length_a   1.000
_cell.length_b   1.000
_cell.length_c   1.000
_cell.angle_alpha   90.00
_cell.angle_beta   90.00
_cell.angle_gamma   90.00
#
_symmetry.space_group_name_H-M   'P 1'
#
loop_
_entity.id
_entity.type
_entity.pdbx_description
1 polymer ?
#
loop_
_entity_poly.entity_id
_entity_poly.type
_entity_poly.pdbx_seq_one_letter_code
_entity_poly.pdbx_strand_id
1 'polypeptide(L)'
;MLYWEYRRIFRQKWRHLRPIPEGASYQTISRSRIFVTFVLFFVAWKSMGIYLNEKLLYNKDETTGEFRYFKPQEMKAIVKAKRMAFDTDTKKETLLTIEDVTVFPLDDE
;
A
#
# COMPACT_ATOMS: atom_id res chain seq x y z
N MET A 1 26.74 -13.93 3.25
CA MET A 1 26.59 -15.40 3.24
C MET A 1 25.15 -15.83 3.48
N LEU A 2 24.54 -15.50 4.64
CA LEU A 2 23.19 -15.94 5.04
C LEU A 2 22.03 -15.63 4.05
N TYR A 3 22.03 -14.46 3.41
CA TYR A 3 20.97 -14.09 2.45
C TYR A 3 20.86 -15.05 1.25
N TRP A 4 21.99 -15.54 0.75
CA TRP A 4 22.05 -16.41 -0.43
C TRP A 4 21.57 -17.84 -0.12
N GLU A 5 21.85 -18.33 1.09
CA GLU A 5 21.38 -19.62 1.58
C GLU A 5 19.86 -19.60 1.77
N TYR A 6 19.32 -18.54 2.39
CA TYR A 6 17.88 -18.39 2.57
C TYR A 6 17.13 -18.33 1.24
N ARG A 7 17.67 -17.60 0.26
CA ARG A 7 17.12 -17.55 -1.11
C ARG A 7 17.11 -18.93 -1.78
N ARG A 8 18.08 -19.78 -1.50
CA ARG A 8 18.15 -21.15 -2.06
C ARG A 8 17.11 -22.05 -1.42
N ILE A 9 17.03 -22.08 -0.10
CA ILE A 9 16.03 -22.85 0.66
C ILE A 9 14.62 -22.44 0.26
N PHE A 10 14.37 -21.13 0.14
CA PHE A 10 13.10 -20.60 -0.31
C PHE A 10 12.73 -21.11 -1.70
N ARG A 11 13.63 -21.00 -2.70
CA ARG A 11 13.37 -21.52 -4.05
C ARG A 11 13.14 -23.03 -4.07
N GLN A 12 13.85 -23.80 -3.27
CA GLN A 12 13.65 -25.24 -3.15
C GLN A 12 12.27 -25.55 -2.55
N LYS A 13 11.88 -24.89 -1.45
CA LYS A 13 10.54 -25.03 -0.85
C LYS A 13 9.43 -24.67 -1.85
N TRP A 14 9.61 -23.59 -2.62
CA TRP A 14 8.65 -23.19 -3.66
C TRP A 14 8.48 -24.21 -4.79
N ARG A 15 9.54 -24.94 -5.16
CA ARG A 15 9.44 -26.04 -6.14
C ARG A 15 8.70 -27.25 -5.55
N HIS A 16 8.94 -27.59 -4.28
CA HIS A 16 8.26 -28.70 -3.62
C HIS A 16 6.77 -28.45 -3.42
N LEU A 17 6.36 -27.19 -3.23
CA LEU A 17 4.95 -26.82 -3.09
C LEU A 17 4.15 -26.92 -4.40
N ARG A 18 4.82 -27.06 -5.55
CA ARG A 18 4.18 -27.19 -6.86
C ARG A 18 4.83 -28.33 -7.64
N PRO A 19 4.59 -29.61 -7.27
CA PRO A 19 5.02 -30.72 -8.09
C PRO A 19 4.37 -30.56 -9.47
N ILE A 20 5.20 -30.50 -10.50
CA ILE A 20 4.73 -30.52 -11.88
C ILE A 20 4.17 -31.93 -12.09
N PRO A 21 2.90 -32.11 -12.47
CA PRO A 21 2.37 -33.44 -12.69
C PRO A 21 3.17 -34.11 -13.82
N GLU A 22 3.69 -35.30 -13.56
CA GLU A 22 4.40 -36.09 -14.56
C GLU A 22 3.44 -36.37 -15.75
N GLY A 23 3.83 -35.97 -16.96
CA GLY A 23 3.00 -36.08 -18.16
C GLY A 23 2.05 -34.90 -18.44
N ALA A 24 2.10 -33.80 -17.67
CA ALA A 24 1.28 -32.63 -17.94
C ALA A 24 1.77 -31.84 -19.17
N SER A 25 0.88 -31.66 -20.16
CA SER A 25 1.12 -30.78 -21.30
C SER A 25 1.35 -29.34 -20.84
N TYR A 26 2.30 -28.63 -21.45
CA TYR A 26 2.60 -27.23 -21.15
C TYR A 26 1.33 -26.34 -21.16
N GLN A 27 0.38 -26.65 -22.04
CA GLN A 27 -0.88 -25.94 -22.14
C GLN A 27 -1.76 -26.06 -20.89
N THR A 28 -1.79 -27.23 -20.23
CA THR A 28 -2.62 -27.44 -19.02
C THR A 28 -2.03 -26.71 -17.81
N ILE A 29 -0.70 -26.69 -17.69
CA ILE A 29 0.02 -25.95 -16.65
C ILE A 29 -0.22 -24.44 -16.82
N SER A 30 -0.12 -23.93 -18.05
CA SER A 30 -0.36 -22.51 -18.35
C SER A 30 -1.80 -22.10 -18.03
N ARG A 31 -2.80 -22.88 -18.49
CA ARG A 31 -4.22 -22.62 -18.19
C ARG A 31 -4.52 -22.63 -16.69
N SER A 32 -3.94 -23.57 -15.95
CA SER A 32 -4.12 -23.66 -14.50
C SER A 32 -3.54 -22.44 -13.77
N ARG A 33 -2.37 -21.96 -14.22
CA ARG A 33 -1.77 -20.73 -13.66
C ARG A 33 -2.66 -19.52 -13.89
N ILE A 34 -3.18 -19.35 -15.11
CA ILE A 34 -4.09 -18.25 -15.47
C ILE A 34 -5.34 -18.29 -14.59
N PHE A 35 -5.95 -19.48 -14.44
CA PHE A 35 -7.12 -19.67 -13.60
C PHE A 35 -6.84 -19.32 -12.13
N VAL A 36 -5.73 -19.82 -11.57
CA VAL A 36 -5.34 -19.51 -10.18
C VAL A 36 -5.09 -18.01 -10.00
N THR A 37 -4.39 -17.36 -10.92
CA THR A 37 -4.16 -15.91 -10.84
C THR A 37 -5.45 -15.11 -10.95
N PHE A 38 -6.39 -15.58 -11.78
CA PHE A 38 -7.69 -14.94 -11.95
C PHE A 38 -8.54 -15.04 -10.67
N VAL A 39 -8.61 -16.23 -10.07
CA VAL A 39 -9.32 -16.43 -8.80
C VAL A 39 -8.69 -15.61 -7.68
N LEU A 40 -7.36 -15.63 -7.55
CA LEU A 40 -6.64 -14.83 -6.56
C LEU A 40 -6.88 -13.33 -6.76
N PHE A 41 -6.91 -12.87 -8.01
CA PHE A 41 -7.23 -11.47 -8.33
C PHE A 41 -8.63 -11.10 -7.85
N PHE A 42 -9.64 -11.94 -8.10
CA PHE A 42 -11.01 -11.69 -7.63
C PHE A 42 -11.13 -11.64 -6.11
N VAL A 43 -10.46 -12.56 -5.41
CA VAL A 43 -10.43 -12.57 -3.94
C VAL A 43 -9.76 -11.31 -3.42
N ALA A 44 -8.58 -10.97 -3.95
CA ALA A 44 -7.85 -9.77 -3.56
C ALA A 44 -8.65 -8.49 -3.86
N TRP A 45 -9.33 -8.44 -5.00
CA TRP A 45 -10.19 -7.33 -5.38
C TRP A 45 -11.35 -7.13 -4.40
N LYS A 46 -12.03 -8.22 -4.03
CA LYS A 46 -13.10 -8.21 -3.02
C LYS A 46 -12.59 -7.77 -1.65
N SER A 47 -11.48 -8.35 -1.19
CA SER A 47 -10.89 -7.96 0.10
C SER A 47 -10.41 -6.52 0.11
N MET A 48 -9.86 -6.03 -1.00
CA MET A 48 -9.43 -4.63 -1.15
C MET A 48 -10.63 -3.68 -1.08
N GLY A 49 -11.77 -4.04 -1.69
CA GLY A 49 -13.01 -3.28 -1.58
C GLY A 49 -13.53 -3.20 -0.15
N ILE A 50 -13.51 -4.31 0.59
CA ILE A 50 -13.91 -4.35 2.01
C ILE A 50 -12.95 -3.50 2.85
N TYR A 51 -11.64 -3.68 2.68
CA TYR A 51 -10.64 -2.92 3.42
C TYR A 51 -10.72 -1.41 3.15
N LEU A 52 -10.90 -1.01 1.89
CA LEU A 52 -11.10 0.39 1.52
C LEU A 52 -12.40 0.94 2.11
N ASN A 53 -13.48 0.14 2.09
CA ASN A 53 -14.75 0.53 2.70
C ASN A 53 -14.57 0.75 4.21
N GLU A 54 -13.99 -0.21 4.92
CA GLU A 54 -13.73 -0.13 6.35
C GLU A 54 -12.86 1.09 6.69
N LYS A 55 -11.75 1.27 5.97
CA LYS A 55 -10.81 2.37 6.20
C LYS A 55 -11.37 3.76 5.86
N LEU A 56 -12.25 3.87 4.87
CA LEU A 56 -12.81 5.15 4.43
C LEU A 56 -14.08 5.53 5.17
N LEU A 57 -14.91 4.55 5.53
CA LEU A 57 -16.28 4.78 6.00
C LEU A 57 -16.48 4.54 7.49
N TYR A 58 -15.55 3.85 8.17
CA TYR A 58 -15.67 3.57 9.59
C TYR A 58 -14.59 4.25 10.40
N ASN A 59 -15.01 4.92 11.47
CA ASN A 59 -14.15 5.35 12.55
C ASN A 59 -14.38 4.41 13.73
N LYS A 60 -13.30 3.89 14.31
CA LYS A 60 -13.38 3.08 15.52
C LYS A 60 -13.52 4.02 16.71
N ASP A 61 -14.67 4.01 17.36
CA ASP A 61 -14.88 4.82 18.57
C ASP A 61 -14.07 4.18 19.72
N GLU A 62 -13.08 4.89 20.26
CA GLU A 62 -12.10 4.35 21.21
C GLU A 62 -12.72 3.98 22.57
N THR A 63 -13.91 4.50 22.87
CA THR A 63 -14.58 4.35 24.18
C THR A 63 -15.55 3.16 24.22
N THR A 64 -16.21 2.85 23.11
CA THR A 64 -17.23 1.79 23.01
C THR A 64 -16.81 0.64 22.11
N GLY A 65 -15.79 0.81 21.27
CA GLY A 65 -15.33 -0.22 20.34
C GLY A 65 -16.31 -0.52 19.20
N GLU A 66 -17.39 0.25 19.08
CA GLU A 66 -18.39 0.09 18.03
C GLU A 66 -17.94 0.75 16.72
N PHE A 67 -18.17 0.05 15.61
CA PHE A 67 -17.91 0.55 14.26
C PHE A 67 -19.09 1.42 13.82
N ARG A 68 -18.91 2.74 13.80
CA ARG A 68 -19.92 3.68 13.33
C ARG A 68 -19.59 4.18 11.93
N TYR A 69 -20.61 4.21 11.06
CA TYR A 69 -20.52 4.86 9.75
C TYR A 69 -20.30 6.37 9.91
N PHE A 70 -19.36 6.93 9.15
CA PHE A 70 -19.17 8.38 9.08
C PHE A 70 -20.43 9.10 8.62
N LYS A 71 -20.79 10.18 9.31
CA LYS A 71 -21.77 11.12 8.77
C LYS A 71 -21.14 11.94 7.63
N PRO A 72 -21.91 12.34 6.60
CA PRO A 72 -21.38 13.12 5.46
C PRO A 72 -20.66 14.42 5.86
N GLN A 73 -21.05 15.02 6.99
CA GLN A 73 -20.45 16.24 7.51
C GLN A 73 -19.06 16.02 8.10
N GLU A 74 -18.84 14.87 8.76
CA GLU A 74 -17.56 14.49 9.37
C GLU A 74 -16.51 14.16 8.30
N MET A 75 -16.91 13.46 7.22
CA MET A 75 -16.03 13.24 6.07
C MET A 75 -15.55 14.54 5.43
N LYS A 76 -16.45 15.55 5.28
CA LYS A 76 -16.07 16.86 4.73
C LYS A 76 -15.07 17.58 5.62
N ALA A 77 -15.23 17.49 6.94
CA ALA A 77 -14.29 18.07 7.90
C ALA A 77 -12.91 17.40 7.83
N ILE A 78 -12.85 16.07 7.73
CA ILE A 78 -11.59 15.31 7.61
C ILE A 78 -10.87 15.64 6.30
N VAL A 79 -11.60 15.70 5.18
CA VAL A 79 -11.01 16.06 3.88
C VAL A 79 -10.46 17.49 3.90
N LYS A 80 -11.18 18.43 4.52
CA LYS A 80 -10.72 19.82 4.69
C LYS A 80 -9.49 19.90 5.58
N ALA A 81 -9.47 19.18 6.70
CA ALA A 81 -8.32 19.12 7.60
C ALA A 81 -7.08 18.51 6.93
N LYS A 82 -7.24 17.43 6.15
CA LYS A 82 -6.13 16.85 5.37
C LYS A 82 -5.60 17.83 4.33
N ARG A 83 -6.46 18.53 3.59
CA ARG A 83 -6.01 19.55 2.63
C ARG A 83 -5.22 20.67 3.30
N MET A 84 -5.70 21.17 4.44
CA MET A 84 -4.99 22.20 5.20
C MET A 84 -3.63 21.72 5.72
N ALA A 85 -3.52 20.46 6.15
CA ALA A 85 -2.25 19.87 6.56
C ALA A 85 -1.25 19.76 5.39
N PHE A 86 -1.71 19.31 4.22
CA PHE A 86 -0.90 19.30 3.00
C PHE A 86 -0.42 20.70 2.62
N ASP A 87 -1.30 21.70 2.65
CA ASP A 87 -0.94 23.09 2.35
C ASP A 87 0.10 23.64 3.34
N THR A 88 0.01 23.27 4.63
CA THR A 88 1.01 23.67 5.63
C THR A 88 2.36 23.00 5.45
N ASP A 89 2.40 21.73 5.06
CA ASP A 89 3.65 21.00 4.84
C ASP A 89 4.34 21.49 3.56
N THR A 90 3.56 21.72 2.49
CA THR A 90 4.07 22.31 1.24
C THR A 90 4.63 23.71 1.48
N LYS A 91 3.97 24.52 2.33
CA LYS A 91 4.48 25.85 2.72
C LYS A 91 5.79 25.76 3.52
N LYS A 92 5.92 24.81 4.44
CA LYS A 92 7.16 24.61 5.20
C LYS A 92 8.33 24.23 4.29
N GLU A 93 8.11 23.35 3.31
CA GLU A 93 9.14 22.97 2.34
C GLU A 93 9.58 24.16 1.47
N THR A 94 8.65 25.02 1.04
CA THR A 94 8.98 26.26 0.32
C THR A 94 9.71 27.29 1.18
N LEU A 95 9.45 27.36 2.49
CA LEU A 95 10.13 28.30 3.38
C LEU A 95 11.56 27.84 3.66
N LEU A 96 11.79 26.54 3.85
CA LEU A 96 13.12 25.96 4.04
C LEU A 96 14.02 26.17 2.82
N THR A 97 13.45 26.12 1.60
CA THR A 97 14.21 26.39 0.38
C THR A 97 14.54 27.87 0.18
N ILE A 98 13.74 28.80 0.73
CA ILE A 98 14.04 30.25 0.65
C ILE A 98 15.10 30.64 1.67
N GLU A 99 15.05 30.09 2.89
CA GLU A 99 16.08 30.35 3.91
C GLU A 99 17.47 29.89 3.44
N ASP A 100 17.59 28.69 2.84
CA ASP A 100 18.87 28.18 2.30
C ASP A 100 19.46 29.08 1.18
N VAL A 101 18.63 29.81 0.43
CA VAL A 101 19.09 30.72 -0.64
C VAL A 101 19.59 32.06 -0.06
N THR A 102 19.11 32.48 1.11
CA THR A 102 19.49 33.76 1.72
C THR A 102 20.77 33.73 2.56
N VAL A 103 21.41 32.55 2.72
CA VAL A 103 22.63 32.36 3.52
C VAL A 103 23.91 32.38 2.66
N PHE A 104 23.84 32.75 1.37
CA PHE A 104 25.07 33.06 0.62
C PHE A 104 25.59 34.44 1.04
N PRO A 105 26.72 34.55 1.76
CA PRO A 105 27.35 35.84 1.93
C PRO A 105 27.78 36.31 0.54
N LEU A 106 27.22 37.42 0.09
CA LEU A 106 27.86 38.23 -0.94
C LEU A 106 29.11 38.78 -0.26
N ASP A 107 30.24 38.12 -0.48
CA ASP A 107 31.56 38.70 -0.23
C ASP A 107 31.66 39.94 -1.13
N ASP A 108 31.47 41.10 -0.52
CA ASP A 108 31.79 42.39 -1.11
C ASP A 108 33.34 42.54 -1.10
N GLU A 109 33.98 42.18 -2.21
CA GLU A 109 35.34 42.62 -2.60
C GLU A 109 35.28 43.77 -3.62
#